data_AF-A0A7J6ADS2-F1
#
_entry.id   AF-A0A7J6ADS2-F1
#
_cell.length_a   1.000
_cell.length_b   1.000
_cell.length_c   1.000
_cell.angle_alpha   90.00
_cell.angle_beta   90.00
_cell.angle_gamma   90.00
#
_symmetry.space_group_name_H-M   'P 1'
#
loop_
_entity.id
_entity.type
_entity.pdbx_description
1 polymer ?
#
loop_
_entity_poly.entity_id
_entity_poly.type
_entity_poly.pdbx_seq_one_letter_code
_entity_poly.pdbx_strand_id
1 'polypeptide(L)'
;MVWFLEGVCFLPTFLVIWSSSTFIVNYLIAVSRQDIDVIFPYISDTGATPPESCIFGLMAIISAFAGFTTMFARYKFVQKLIEKTGGVSPGWNRAAFVIATLSCIGMCFVATFQEIEQTAVHDFGALMFFIFGVVYIVMQTFISYKAHPYGSSKRVCHIRAVFSLVAILAVIPTIICASFLKANKLHRTSEDKDYSFHVASAVSEWIAAFTFVFFFFTYIQEFKQFTLKVNVQLSEFA
;
A
#
# COMPACT_ATOMS: atom_id res chain seq x y z
N MET A 1 -9.55 12.17 -25.43
CA MET A 1 -9.58 11.05 -24.45
C MET A 1 -9.56 11.64 -23.06
N VAL A 2 -10.25 11.03 -22.09
CA VAL A 2 -10.19 11.47 -20.69
C VAL A 2 -8.79 11.16 -20.15
N TRP A 3 -8.19 12.07 -19.39
CA TRP A 3 -6.74 12.02 -19.05
C TRP A 3 -6.30 10.74 -18.32
N PHE A 4 -7.20 10.04 -17.62
CA PHE A 4 -6.91 8.80 -16.89
C PHE A 4 -7.01 7.53 -17.76
N LEU A 5 -7.47 7.66 -19.02
CA LEU A 5 -7.52 6.57 -20.01
C LEU A 5 -6.29 6.56 -20.94
N GLU A 6 -5.37 7.50 -20.75
CA GLU A 6 -4.11 7.55 -21.50
C GLU A 6 -3.14 6.46 -21.01
N GLY A 7 -2.62 5.65 -21.92
CA GLY A 7 -1.70 4.57 -21.58
C GLY A 7 -2.33 3.55 -20.62
N VAL A 8 -1.68 3.31 -19.48
CA VAL A 8 -2.19 2.46 -18.39
C VAL A 8 -2.36 3.23 -17.08
N CYS A 9 -2.45 4.56 -17.13
CA CYS A 9 -2.52 5.39 -15.91
C CYS A 9 -3.82 5.24 -15.10
N PHE A 10 -4.85 4.59 -15.67
CA PHE A 10 -6.03 4.15 -14.94
C PHE A 10 -5.67 3.25 -13.74
N LEU A 11 -4.66 2.38 -13.88
CA LEU A 11 -4.27 1.44 -12.81
C LEU A 11 -3.86 2.16 -11.50
N PRO A 12 -2.83 3.01 -11.48
CA PRO A 12 -2.47 3.75 -10.26
C PRO A 12 -3.55 4.74 -9.84
N THR A 13 -4.33 5.29 -10.77
CA THR A 13 -5.44 6.21 -10.44
C THR A 13 -6.53 5.49 -9.66
N PHE A 14 -6.96 4.32 -10.13
CA PHE A 14 -7.93 3.46 -9.45
C PHE A 14 -7.39 3.00 -8.10
N LEU A 15 -6.15 2.52 -8.04
CA LEU A 15 -5.52 2.07 -6.79
C LEU A 15 -5.55 3.16 -5.72
N VAL A 16 -5.21 4.41 -6.09
CA VAL A 16 -5.17 5.51 -5.14
C VAL A 16 -6.56 5.88 -4.65
N ILE A 17 -7.51 6.11 -5.57
CA ILE A 17 -8.87 6.49 -5.22
C ILE A 17 -9.53 5.39 -4.37
N TRP A 18 -9.39 4.13 -4.80
CA TRP A 18 -10.01 3.00 -4.12
C TRP A 18 -9.42 2.78 -2.73
N SER A 19 -8.09 2.76 -2.58
CA SER A 19 -7.45 2.58 -1.28
C SER A 19 -7.73 3.73 -0.30
N SER A 20 -7.73 4.98 -0.77
CA SER A 20 -8.17 6.10 0.07
C SER A 20 -9.63 5.96 0.48
N SER A 21 -10.50 5.51 -0.42
CA SER A 21 -11.92 5.27 -0.12
C SER A 21 -12.10 4.16 0.90
N THR A 22 -11.30 3.07 0.81
CA THR A 22 -11.29 1.97 1.79
C THR A 22 -11.12 2.50 3.21
N PHE A 23 -10.14 3.37 3.45
CA PHE A 23 -9.89 3.92 4.78
C PHE A 23 -10.96 4.91 5.22
N ILE A 24 -11.38 5.82 4.33
CA ILE A 24 -12.31 6.90 4.67
C ILE A 24 -13.72 6.36 4.92
N VAL A 25 -14.25 5.51 4.03
CA VAL A 25 -15.59 4.94 4.17
C VAL A 25 -15.70 4.14 5.46
N ASN A 26 -14.70 3.32 5.75
CA ASN A 26 -14.71 2.46 6.92
C ASN A 26 -14.63 3.27 8.23
N TYR A 27 -13.75 4.28 8.28
CA TYR A 27 -13.70 5.22 9.39
C TYR A 27 -15.04 5.93 9.63
N LEU A 28 -15.69 6.42 8.57
CA LEU A 28 -16.98 7.12 8.68
C LEU A 28 -18.09 6.20 9.22
N ILE A 29 -18.13 4.94 8.78
CA ILE A 29 -19.11 3.96 9.25
C ILE A 29 -18.86 3.66 10.73
N ALA A 30 -17.63 3.30 11.11
CA ALA A 30 -17.28 2.96 12.48
C ALA A 30 -17.54 4.11 13.46
N VAL A 31 -17.18 5.35 13.08
CA VAL A 31 -17.48 6.55 13.90
C VAL A 31 -18.98 6.79 14.01
N SER A 32 -19.74 6.63 12.91
CA SER A 32 -21.20 6.84 12.93
C SER A 32 -21.94 5.85 13.83
N ARG A 33 -21.36 4.66 14.01
CA ARG A 33 -21.89 3.59 14.84
C ARG A 33 -21.33 3.58 16.26
N GLN A 34 -20.36 4.45 16.54
CA GLN A 34 -19.65 4.55 17.82
C GLN A 34 -18.87 3.27 18.17
N ASP A 35 -18.44 2.51 17.16
CA ASP A 35 -17.67 1.28 17.33
C ASP A 35 -16.17 1.56 17.64
N ILE A 36 -15.73 2.81 17.42
CA ILE A 36 -14.35 3.27 17.68
C ILE A 36 -14.32 4.69 18.27
N ASP A 37 -13.18 5.07 18.85
CA ASP A 37 -12.89 6.45 19.21
C ASP A 37 -12.63 7.31 17.96
N VAL A 38 -13.09 8.57 17.98
CA VAL A 38 -12.98 9.49 16.84
C VAL A 38 -11.52 9.87 16.57
N ILE A 39 -10.73 10.05 17.63
CA ILE A 39 -9.39 10.63 17.57
C ILE A 39 -8.35 9.52 17.64
N PHE A 40 -7.66 9.32 16.51
CA PHE A 40 -6.54 8.38 16.35
C PHE A 40 -6.84 6.90 16.64
N PRO A 41 -7.95 6.32 16.13
CA PRO A 41 -8.10 4.87 16.09
C PRO A 41 -7.08 4.25 15.13
N TYR A 42 -6.73 2.97 15.30
CA TYR A 42 -6.03 2.26 14.23
C TYR A 42 -6.91 2.14 12.99
N ILE A 43 -6.29 2.01 11.81
CA ILE A 43 -7.03 1.72 10.58
C ILE A 43 -7.74 0.37 10.73
N SER A 44 -7.08 -0.62 11.32
CA SER A 44 -7.62 -1.96 11.57
C SER A 44 -8.81 -1.93 12.55
N ASP A 45 -8.77 -1.08 13.58
CA ASP A 45 -9.90 -0.86 14.51
C ASP A 45 -11.16 -0.45 13.75
N THR A 46 -11.02 0.41 12.72
CA THR A 46 -12.18 0.86 11.92
C THR A 46 -12.91 -0.28 11.22
N GLY A 47 -12.25 -1.42 11.00
CA GLY A 47 -12.76 -2.59 10.31
C GLY A 47 -12.91 -3.80 11.20
N ALA A 48 -12.95 -3.65 12.53
CA ALA A 48 -12.86 -4.79 13.43
C ALA A 48 -14.19 -5.56 13.59
N THR A 49 -15.34 -4.89 13.47
CA THR A 49 -16.68 -5.44 13.74
C THR A 49 -17.56 -5.42 12.48
N PRO A 50 -18.54 -6.35 12.31
CA PRO A 50 -19.50 -6.25 11.21
C PRO A 50 -20.49 -5.08 11.39
N PRO A 51 -20.90 -4.39 10.29
CA PRO A 51 -20.59 -4.69 8.89
C PRO A 51 -19.24 -4.16 8.37
N GLU A 52 -18.53 -3.33 9.13
CA GLU A 52 -17.28 -2.67 8.75
C GLU A 52 -16.22 -3.67 8.33
N SER A 53 -16.06 -4.75 9.09
CA SER A 53 -15.11 -5.83 8.80
C SER A 53 -15.32 -6.48 7.43
N CYS A 54 -16.58 -6.68 7.03
CA CYS A 54 -16.92 -7.22 5.72
C CYS A 54 -16.63 -6.20 4.60
N ILE A 55 -16.95 -4.93 4.82
CA ILE A 55 -16.74 -3.85 3.86
C ILE A 55 -15.23 -3.60 3.67
N PHE A 56 -14.50 -3.43 4.77
CA PHE A 56 -13.06 -3.28 4.80
C PHE A 56 -12.37 -4.47 4.11
N GLY A 57 -12.74 -5.70 4.47
CA GLY A 57 -12.17 -6.90 3.87
C GLY A 57 -12.34 -6.94 2.35
N LEU A 58 -13.55 -6.70 1.85
CA LEU A 58 -13.82 -6.65 0.41
C LEU A 58 -13.01 -5.54 -0.29
N MET A 59 -13.05 -4.32 0.24
CA MET A 59 -12.39 -3.17 -0.35
C MET A 59 -10.86 -3.30 -0.32
N ALA A 60 -10.30 -3.81 0.78
CA ALA A 60 -8.86 -4.04 0.95
C ALA A 60 -8.34 -5.16 0.05
N ILE A 61 -9.12 -6.24 -0.18
CA ILE A 61 -8.78 -7.25 -1.20
C ILE A 61 -8.71 -6.62 -2.60
N ILE A 62 -9.69 -5.79 -2.97
CA ILE A 62 -9.68 -5.08 -4.26
C ILE A 62 -8.46 -4.15 -4.35
N SER A 63 -8.11 -3.44 -3.27
CA SER A 63 -6.87 -2.65 -3.18
C SER A 63 -5.62 -3.51 -3.38
N ALA A 64 -5.55 -4.71 -2.78
CA ALA A 64 -4.42 -5.61 -2.92
C ALA A 64 -4.20 -6.03 -4.38
N PHE A 65 -5.27 -6.41 -5.09
CA PHE A 65 -5.23 -6.74 -6.51
C PHE A 65 -4.89 -5.53 -7.39
N ALA A 66 -5.50 -4.37 -7.13
CA ALA A 66 -5.16 -3.12 -7.83
C ALA A 66 -3.69 -2.73 -7.65
N GLY A 67 -3.16 -2.95 -6.43
CA GLY A 67 -1.76 -2.78 -6.07
C GLY A 67 -0.87 -3.70 -6.89
N PHE A 68 -1.18 -4.99 -6.88
CA PHE A 68 -0.45 -6.00 -7.64
C PHE A 68 -0.41 -5.66 -9.14
N THR A 69 -1.55 -5.35 -9.76
CA THR A 69 -1.62 -5.01 -11.19
C THR A 69 -0.85 -3.74 -11.51
N THR A 70 -0.94 -2.71 -10.67
CA THR A 70 -0.16 -1.46 -10.83
C THR A 70 1.34 -1.72 -10.74
N MET A 71 1.78 -2.51 -9.76
CA MET A 71 3.19 -2.84 -9.56
C MET A 71 3.73 -3.79 -10.63
N PHE A 72 2.89 -4.68 -11.18
CA PHE A 72 3.22 -5.49 -12.35
C PHE A 72 3.40 -4.64 -13.61
N ALA A 73 2.50 -3.67 -13.85
CA ALA A 73 2.66 -2.72 -14.94
C ALA A 73 3.96 -1.91 -14.78
N ARG A 74 4.30 -1.49 -13.55
CA ARG A 74 5.57 -0.84 -13.24
C ARG A 74 6.76 -1.74 -13.55
N TYR A 75 6.71 -3.01 -13.13
CA TYR A 75 7.75 -3.99 -13.41
C TYR A 75 7.99 -4.14 -14.92
N LYS A 76 6.94 -4.23 -15.72
CA LYS A 76 7.03 -4.33 -17.20
C LYS A 76 7.55 -3.05 -17.84
N PHE A 77 7.13 -1.89 -17.35
CA PHE A 77 7.69 -0.62 -17.79
C PHE A 77 9.19 -0.53 -17.55
N VAL A 78 9.65 -0.85 -16.34
CA VAL A 78 11.08 -0.84 -16.00
C VAL A 78 11.83 -1.90 -16.80
N GLN A 79 11.26 -3.10 -17.01
CA GLN A 79 11.85 -4.14 -17.85
C GLN A 79 12.13 -3.60 -19.27
N LYS A 80 11.15 -2.90 -19.87
CA LYS A 80 11.34 -2.31 -21.20
C LYS A 80 12.38 -1.20 -21.21
N LEU A 81 12.45 -0.43 -20.13
CA LEU A 81 13.46 0.62 -19.98
C LEU A 81 14.88 0.05 -19.87
N ILE A 82 15.04 -1.07 -19.17
CA ILE A 82 16.31 -1.80 -19.04
C ILE A 82 16.78 -2.27 -20.41
N GLU A 83 15.90 -2.89 -21.21
CA GLU A 83 16.21 -3.32 -22.58
C GLU A 83 16.70 -2.15 -23.45
N LYS A 84 16.14 -0.95 -23.25
CA LYS A 84 16.50 0.24 -24.03
C LYS A 84 17.79 0.92 -23.56
N THR A 85 18.10 0.88 -22.27
CA THR A 85 19.15 1.76 -21.68
C THR A 85 20.28 1.02 -20.99
N GLY A 86 20.08 -0.22 -20.54
CA GLY A 86 21.05 -0.97 -19.73
C GLY A 86 21.36 -0.40 -18.34
N GLY A 87 20.74 0.73 -17.93
CA GLY A 87 21.13 1.48 -16.73
C GLY A 87 20.65 0.92 -15.39
N VAL A 88 19.70 -0.02 -15.40
CA VAL A 88 19.14 -0.68 -14.21
C VAL A 88 19.34 -2.20 -14.34
N SER A 89 19.79 -2.87 -13.28
CA SER A 89 19.90 -4.34 -13.32
C SER A 89 18.51 -5.00 -13.37
N PRO A 90 18.28 -6.00 -14.24
CA PRO A 90 17.06 -6.81 -14.25
C PRO A 90 16.76 -7.46 -12.88
N GLY A 91 17.80 -7.79 -12.12
CA GLY A 91 17.67 -8.39 -10.79
C GLY A 91 16.97 -7.48 -9.79
N TRP A 92 17.35 -6.19 -9.75
CA TRP A 92 16.71 -5.19 -8.88
C TRP A 92 15.22 -5.03 -9.19
N ASN A 93 14.85 -4.98 -10.47
CA ASN A 93 13.46 -4.86 -10.89
C ASN A 93 12.63 -6.11 -10.51
N ARG A 94 13.19 -7.32 -10.74
CA ARG A 94 12.54 -8.58 -10.35
C ARG A 94 12.38 -8.70 -8.84
N ALA A 95 13.42 -8.39 -8.07
CA ALA A 95 13.38 -8.43 -6.62
C ALA A 95 12.32 -7.44 -6.07
N ALA A 96 12.27 -6.21 -6.59
CA ALA A 96 11.25 -5.25 -6.18
C ALA A 96 9.83 -5.79 -6.44
N PHE A 97 9.59 -6.44 -7.59
CA PHE A 97 8.29 -7.03 -7.89
C PHE A 97 7.91 -8.20 -6.97
N VAL A 98 8.87 -9.06 -6.59
CA VAL A 98 8.64 -10.12 -5.60
C VAL A 98 8.25 -9.52 -4.24
N ILE A 99 9.00 -8.51 -3.78
CA ILE A 99 8.71 -7.80 -2.52
C ILE A 99 7.32 -7.15 -2.56
N ALA A 100 6.97 -6.47 -3.65
CA ALA A 100 5.63 -5.93 -3.88
C ALA A 100 4.53 -7.00 -3.76
N THR A 101 4.76 -8.17 -4.34
CA THR A 101 3.80 -9.29 -4.30
C THR A 101 3.60 -9.78 -2.87
N LEU A 102 4.68 -9.92 -2.08
CA LEU A 102 4.60 -10.28 -0.67
C LEU A 102 3.84 -9.24 0.16
N SER A 103 4.01 -7.94 -0.13
CA SER A 103 3.22 -6.87 0.50
C SER A 103 1.72 -7.00 0.17
N CYS A 104 1.36 -7.24 -1.09
CA CYS A 104 -0.03 -7.49 -1.49
C CYS A 104 -0.63 -8.73 -0.81
N ILE A 105 0.16 -9.80 -0.66
CA ILE A 105 -0.27 -10.98 0.10
C ILE A 105 -0.54 -10.60 1.55
N GLY A 106 0.35 -9.82 2.18
CA GLY A 106 0.13 -9.28 3.54
C GLY A 106 -1.20 -8.51 3.65
N MET A 107 -1.51 -7.67 2.67
CA MET A 107 -2.81 -6.96 2.62
C MET A 107 -4.00 -7.93 2.53
N CYS A 108 -3.89 -9.04 1.78
CA CYS A 108 -4.95 -10.06 1.76
C CYS A 108 -5.13 -10.74 3.13
N PHE A 109 -4.06 -10.97 3.89
CA PHE A 109 -4.15 -11.49 5.25
C PHE A 109 -4.90 -10.51 6.16
N VAL A 110 -4.48 -9.24 6.18
CA VAL A 110 -5.14 -8.16 6.95
C VAL A 110 -6.62 -8.04 6.58
N ALA A 111 -6.96 -8.14 5.30
CA ALA A 111 -8.33 -8.03 4.82
C ALA A 111 -9.21 -9.25 5.16
N THR A 112 -8.61 -10.42 5.38
CA THR A 112 -9.34 -11.68 5.61
C THR A 112 -9.46 -12.01 7.09
N PHE A 113 -8.39 -11.80 7.85
CA PHE A 113 -8.29 -12.13 9.26
C PHE A 113 -8.49 -10.88 10.08
N GLN A 114 -9.64 -10.78 10.74
CA GLN A 114 -9.99 -9.61 11.57
C GLN A 114 -9.08 -9.52 12.79
N GLU A 115 -8.71 -8.28 13.15
CA GLU A 115 -7.75 -8.03 14.23
C GLU A 115 -8.24 -8.60 15.58
N ILE A 116 -9.53 -8.45 15.90
CA ILE A 116 -10.09 -8.91 17.17
C ILE A 116 -10.20 -10.44 17.21
N GLU A 117 -10.65 -11.06 16.11
CA GLU A 117 -10.92 -12.50 16.08
C GLU A 117 -9.66 -13.34 15.88
N GLN A 118 -8.70 -12.85 15.10
CA GLN A 118 -7.48 -13.58 14.69
C GLN A 118 -6.25 -12.67 14.69
N THR A 119 -6.01 -11.97 15.81
CA THR A 119 -4.93 -10.99 16.00
C THR A 119 -3.58 -11.46 15.47
N ALA A 120 -3.12 -12.66 15.85
CA ALA A 120 -1.79 -13.13 15.46
C ALA A 120 -1.61 -13.25 13.93
N VAL A 121 -2.68 -13.66 13.22
CA VAL A 121 -2.66 -13.80 11.76
C VAL A 121 -2.80 -12.43 11.08
N HIS A 122 -3.63 -11.56 11.66
CA HIS A 122 -3.78 -10.17 11.23
C HIS A 122 -2.44 -9.42 11.32
N ASP A 123 -1.80 -9.45 12.49
CA ASP A 123 -0.53 -8.76 12.77
C ASP A 123 0.60 -9.29 11.89
N PHE A 124 0.63 -10.61 11.63
CA PHE A 124 1.55 -11.20 10.67
C PHE A 124 1.34 -10.60 9.26
N GLY A 125 0.08 -10.51 8.82
CA GLY A 125 -0.29 -9.85 7.57
C GLY A 125 0.11 -8.37 7.53
N ALA A 126 -0.12 -7.64 8.61
CA ALA A 126 0.21 -6.22 8.73
C ALA A 126 1.72 -5.99 8.68
N LEU A 127 2.51 -6.78 9.41
CA LEU A 127 3.97 -6.74 9.34
C LEU A 127 4.48 -7.03 7.93
N MET A 128 3.94 -8.05 7.26
CA MET A 128 4.27 -8.33 5.86
C MET A 128 3.94 -7.13 4.96
N PHE A 129 2.72 -6.59 5.07
CA PHE A 129 2.26 -5.47 4.25
C PHE A 129 3.17 -4.25 4.41
N PHE A 130 3.39 -3.79 5.66
CA PHE A 130 4.15 -2.59 5.94
C PHE A 130 5.65 -2.75 5.65
N ILE A 131 6.30 -3.83 6.11
CA ILE A 131 7.74 -4.01 5.91
C ILE A 131 8.05 -4.16 4.43
N PHE A 132 7.37 -5.07 3.72
CA PHE A 132 7.62 -5.25 2.29
C PHE A 132 7.17 -4.03 1.48
N GLY A 133 6.13 -3.31 1.92
CA GLY A 133 5.71 -2.04 1.31
C GLY A 133 6.81 -0.98 1.35
N VAL A 134 7.43 -0.75 2.52
CA VAL A 134 8.57 0.17 2.68
C VAL A 134 9.74 -0.26 1.81
N VAL A 135 10.13 -1.53 1.86
CA VAL A 135 11.24 -2.05 1.05
C VAL A 135 10.96 -1.84 -0.45
N TYR A 136 9.75 -2.13 -0.91
CA TYR A 136 9.36 -1.91 -2.30
C TYR A 136 9.52 -0.44 -2.73
N ILE A 137 8.96 0.51 -1.98
CA ILE A 137 9.02 1.92 -2.39
C ILE A 137 10.45 2.47 -2.34
N VAL A 138 11.29 2.01 -1.41
CA VAL A 138 12.72 2.35 -1.35
C VAL A 138 13.45 1.82 -2.59
N MET A 139 13.23 0.56 -2.95
CA MET A 139 13.79 -0.03 -4.17
C MET A 139 13.32 0.70 -5.42
N GLN A 140 12.03 1.07 -5.50
CA GLN A 140 11.49 1.82 -6.62
C GLN A 140 12.04 3.24 -6.70
N THR A 141 12.29 3.90 -5.57
CA THR A 141 13.01 5.18 -5.54
C THR A 141 14.40 5.02 -6.14
N PHE A 142 15.18 4.01 -5.69
CA PHE A 142 16.52 3.74 -6.24
C PHE A 142 16.49 3.44 -7.75
N ILE A 143 15.58 2.56 -8.19
CA ILE A 143 15.37 2.22 -9.61
C ILE A 143 15.05 3.48 -10.41
N SER A 144 14.23 4.39 -9.88
CA SER A 144 13.84 5.63 -10.55
C SER A 144 15.01 6.56 -10.79
N TYR A 145 15.93 6.69 -9.82
CA TYR A 145 17.17 7.44 -10.02
C TYR A 145 18.08 6.82 -11.08
N LYS A 146 18.22 5.49 -11.08
CA LYS A 146 19.05 4.78 -12.07
C LYS A 146 18.43 4.79 -13.48
N ALA A 147 17.11 4.89 -13.56
CA ALA A 147 16.33 4.98 -14.79
C ALA A 147 16.34 6.38 -15.44
N HIS A 148 16.77 7.42 -14.70
CA HIS A 148 16.85 8.78 -15.23
C HIS A 148 17.90 8.89 -16.35
N PRO A 149 17.66 9.63 -17.45
CA PRO A 149 16.48 10.47 -17.75
C PRO A 149 15.33 9.77 -18.47
N TYR A 150 15.46 8.49 -18.80
CA TYR A 150 14.56 7.80 -19.72
C TYR A 150 13.27 7.24 -19.08
N GLY A 151 13.20 7.16 -17.74
CA GLY A 151 12.00 6.73 -17.02
C GLY A 151 11.34 7.85 -16.21
N SER A 152 12.07 8.38 -15.23
CA SER A 152 11.56 9.35 -14.27
C SER A 152 12.32 10.68 -14.37
N SER A 153 11.60 11.80 -14.22
CA SER A 153 12.25 13.09 -14.02
C SER A 153 12.92 13.15 -12.64
N LYS A 154 14.01 13.93 -12.50
CA LYS A 154 14.68 14.09 -11.18
C LYS A 154 13.72 14.56 -10.09
N ARG A 155 12.78 15.46 -10.43
CA ARG A 155 11.74 15.93 -9.51
C ARG A 155 10.91 14.78 -8.94
N VAL A 156 10.45 13.86 -9.80
CA VAL A 156 9.70 12.67 -9.36
C VAL A 156 10.57 11.76 -8.48
N CYS A 157 11.85 11.58 -8.81
CA CYS A 157 12.77 10.81 -7.98
C CYS A 157 12.94 11.41 -6.57
N HIS A 158 13.04 12.73 -6.44
CA HIS A 158 13.10 13.41 -5.14
C HIS A 158 11.81 13.25 -4.35
N ILE A 159 10.64 13.40 -4.99
CA ILE A 159 9.34 13.17 -4.34
C ILE A 159 9.24 11.73 -3.82
N ARG A 160 9.63 10.74 -4.63
CA ARG A 160 9.67 9.33 -4.22
C ARG A 160 10.61 9.10 -3.04
N ALA A 161 11.77 9.75 -3.01
CA ALA A 161 12.71 9.67 -1.89
C ALA A 161 12.13 10.26 -0.59
N VAL A 162 11.40 11.37 -0.67
CA VAL A 162 10.70 11.94 0.49
C VAL A 162 9.64 10.96 1.00
N PHE A 163 8.81 10.39 0.13
CA PHE A 163 7.84 9.38 0.55
C PHE A 163 8.49 8.12 1.15
N SER A 164 9.59 7.64 0.57
CA SER A 164 10.33 6.52 1.14
C SER A 164 10.85 6.84 2.55
N LEU A 165 11.38 8.05 2.77
CA LEU A 165 11.84 8.48 4.09
C LEU A 165 10.69 8.57 5.09
N VAL A 166 9.58 9.21 4.71
CA VAL A 166 8.39 9.34 5.56
C VAL A 166 7.84 7.96 5.94
N ALA A 167 7.76 7.03 4.99
CA ALA A 167 7.28 5.68 5.27
C ALA A 167 8.20 4.92 6.24
N ILE A 168 9.52 5.03 6.11
CA ILE A 168 10.46 4.44 7.07
C ILE A 168 10.21 5.01 8.48
N LEU A 169 10.13 6.35 8.57
CA LEU A 169 9.93 7.04 9.85
C LEU A 169 8.55 6.80 10.47
N ALA A 170 7.55 6.42 9.67
CA ALA A 170 6.20 6.11 10.14
C ALA A 170 6.06 4.63 10.54
N VAL A 171 6.56 3.68 9.73
CA VAL A 171 6.41 2.25 10.03
C VAL A 171 7.18 1.83 11.30
N ILE A 172 8.32 2.45 11.58
CA ILE A 172 9.12 2.12 12.78
C ILE A 172 8.32 2.39 14.08
N PRO A 173 7.79 3.59 14.33
CA PRO A 173 6.92 3.85 15.48
C PRO A 173 5.64 3.01 15.47
N THR A 174 5.01 2.76 14.31
CA THR A 174 3.83 1.88 14.24
C THR A 174 4.12 0.54 14.89
N ILE A 175 5.20 -0.14 14.46
CA ILE A 175 5.56 -1.47 14.94
C ILE A 175 6.03 -1.44 16.40
N ILE A 176 6.96 -0.53 16.73
CA ILE A 176 7.55 -0.48 18.07
C ILE A 176 6.50 -0.12 19.11
N CYS A 177 5.71 0.93 18.90
CA CYS A 177 4.70 1.35 19.86
C CYS A 177 3.55 0.34 19.96
N ALA A 178 3.15 -0.32 18.87
CA ALA A 178 2.17 -1.42 18.92
C ALA A 178 2.64 -2.59 19.80
N SER A 179 3.92 -2.94 19.75
CA SER A 179 4.49 -4.03 20.57
C SER A 179 4.42 -3.81 22.09
N PHE A 180 4.21 -2.56 22.53
CA PHE A 180 4.06 -2.22 23.95
C PHE A 180 2.59 -2.24 24.43
N LEU A 181 1.63 -2.42 23.52
CA LEU A 181 0.22 -2.51 23.86
C LEU A 181 -0.10 -3.86 24.50
N LYS A 182 -0.86 -3.83 25.60
CA LYS A 182 -1.14 -5.06 26.39
C LYS A 182 -2.46 -5.74 26.03
N ALA A 183 -3.36 -5.02 25.38
CA ALA A 183 -4.67 -5.51 25.02
C ALA A 183 -5.18 -4.80 23.76
N ASN A 184 -5.88 -5.56 22.92
CA ASN A 184 -6.67 -5.02 21.82
C ASN A 184 -7.97 -4.49 22.39
N LYS A 185 -8.03 -3.17 22.55
CA LYS A 185 -9.21 -2.43 23.02
C LYS A 185 -9.59 -1.42 21.95
N LEU A 186 -10.84 -1.44 21.50
CA LEU A 186 -11.36 -0.46 20.54
C LEU A 186 -11.54 0.94 21.14
N HIS A 187 -11.89 0.99 22.43
CA HIS A 187 -12.00 2.24 23.18
C HIS A 187 -10.85 2.36 24.17
N ARG A 188 -10.08 3.44 24.04
CA ARG A 188 -8.97 3.76 24.93
C ARG A 188 -9.07 5.19 25.43
N THR A 189 -8.78 5.37 26.71
CA THR A 189 -8.86 6.68 27.36
C THR A 189 -7.46 7.16 27.75
N SER A 190 -7.32 8.46 28.00
CA SER A 190 -6.05 9.03 28.50
C SER A 190 -5.62 8.48 29.86
N GLU A 191 -6.49 7.74 30.56
CA GLU A 191 -6.19 7.07 31.83
C GLU A 191 -5.48 5.71 31.61
N ASP A 192 -5.55 5.14 30.42
CA ASP A 192 -4.84 3.90 30.09
C ASP A 192 -3.32 4.16 30.04
N LYS A 193 -2.55 3.32 30.75
CA LYS A 193 -1.08 3.51 30.89
C LYS A 193 -0.32 3.42 29.57
N ASP A 194 -0.88 2.77 28.57
CA ASP A 194 -0.32 2.58 27.22
C ASP A 194 -0.95 3.50 26.16
N TYR A 195 -1.80 4.46 26.56
CA TYR A 195 -2.49 5.38 25.65
C TYR A 195 -1.54 6.15 24.73
N SER A 196 -0.44 6.67 25.26
CA SER A 196 0.56 7.40 24.46
C SER A 196 1.20 6.52 23.38
N PHE A 197 1.42 5.23 23.66
CA PHE A 197 1.95 4.28 22.67
C PHE A 197 0.90 3.97 21.61
N HIS A 198 -0.36 3.81 22.00
CA HIS A 198 -1.46 3.60 21.07
C HIS A 198 -1.58 4.77 20.09
N VAL A 199 -1.68 6.00 20.60
CA VAL A 199 -1.81 7.20 19.74
C VAL A 199 -0.61 7.34 18.81
N ALA A 200 0.61 7.18 19.33
CA ALA A 200 1.82 7.27 18.51
C ALA A 200 1.84 6.23 17.38
N SER A 201 1.44 4.99 17.70
CA SER A 201 1.39 3.89 16.74
C SER A 201 0.30 4.11 15.69
N ALA A 202 -0.92 4.46 16.11
CA ALA A 202 -2.07 4.68 15.24
C ALA A 202 -1.82 5.86 14.29
N VAL A 203 -1.36 7.01 14.79
CA VAL A 203 -0.98 8.16 13.94
C VAL A 203 0.06 7.76 12.91
N SER A 204 1.07 7.01 13.33
CA SER A 204 2.15 6.57 12.44
C SER A 204 1.64 5.57 11.40
N GLU A 205 0.68 4.72 11.75
CA GLU A 205 0.03 3.80 10.81
C GLU A 205 -0.71 4.57 9.70
N TRP A 206 -1.53 5.57 10.08
CA TRP A 206 -2.22 6.43 9.13
C TRP A 206 -1.25 7.17 8.19
N ILE A 207 -0.15 7.70 8.74
CA ILE A 207 0.90 8.34 7.94
C ILE A 207 1.53 7.34 6.97
N ALA A 208 1.87 6.13 7.42
CA ALA A 208 2.46 5.09 6.58
C ALA A 208 1.51 4.67 5.45
N ALA A 209 0.24 4.39 5.77
CA ALA A 209 -0.77 3.96 4.82
C ALA A 209 -1.01 5.01 3.72
N PHE A 210 -1.24 6.27 4.08
CA PHE A 210 -1.41 7.34 3.10
C PHE A 210 -0.11 7.64 2.33
N THR A 211 1.06 7.47 2.94
CA THR A 211 2.34 7.60 2.23
C THR A 211 2.47 6.54 1.14
N PHE A 212 2.09 5.29 1.40
CA PHE A 212 2.06 4.25 0.37
C PHE A 212 1.09 4.60 -0.75
N VAL A 213 -0.13 5.01 -0.41
CA VAL A 213 -1.12 5.43 -1.41
C VAL A 213 -0.58 6.58 -2.26
N PHE A 214 -0.05 7.63 -1.65
CA PHE A 214 0.47 8.80 -2.38
C PHE A 214 1.74 8.51 -3.17
N PHE A 215 2.53 7.51 -2.77
CA PHE A 215 3.65 7.05 -3.60
C PHE A 215 3.17 6.61 -4.99
N PHE A 216 2.01 5.95 -5.10
CA PHE A 216 1.46 5.51 -6.39
C PHE A 216 0.96 6.66 -7.27
N PHE A 217 0.62 7.83 -6.73
CA PHE A 217 0.37 9.02 -7.55
C PHE A 217 1.56 9.37 -8.45
N THR A 218 2.78 9.09 -7.98
CA THR A 218 4.00 9.35 -8.76
C THR A 218 4.10 8.50 -10.03
N TYR A 219 3.30 7.44 -10.17
CA TYR A 219 3.30 6.56 -11.35
C TYR A 219 2.40 7.05 -12.47
N ILE A 220 1.37 7.87 -12.16
CA ILE A 220 0.34 8.28 -13.12
C ILE A 220 0.96 8.87 -14.39
N GLN A 221 1.88 9.83 -14.26
CA GLN A 221 2.48 10.51 -15.40
C GLN A 221 3.33 9.59 -16.27
N GLU A 222 4.05 8.65 -15.66
CA GLU A 222 4.86 7.66 -16.39
C GLU A 222 3.97 6.65 -17.10
N PHE A 223 2.85 6.28 -16.48
CA PHE A 223 1.90 5.29 -17.00
C PHE A 223 1.09 5.81 -18.18
N LYS A 224 1.02 7.13 -18.39
CA LYS A 224 0.47 7.72 -19.61
C LYS A 224 1.33 7.46 -20.85
N GLN A 225 2.61 7.16 -20.66
CA GLN A 225 3.58 7.06 -21.76
C GLN A 225 3.66 5.67 -22.38
N PHE A 226 2.98 4.66 -21.81
CA PHE A 226 3.04 3.30 -22.31
C PHE A 226 1.71 2.57 -22.20
N THR A 227 1.52 1.59 -23.09
CA THR A 227 0.37 0.68 -23.11
C THR A 227 0.83 -0.75 -22.87
N LEU A 228 0.03 -1.56 -22.19
CA LEU A 228 0.22 -2.99 -22.10
C LEU A 228 -0.69 -3.69 -23.12
N LYS A 229 -0.12 -4.61 -23.91
CA LYS A 229 -0.86 -5.48 -24.82
C LYS A 229 -0.73 -6.92 -24.35
N VAL A 230 -1.87 -7.59 -24.17
CA VAL A 230 -1.94 -9.02 -23.81
C VAL A 230 -2.44 -9.76 -25.03
N ASN A 231 -1.63 -10.67 -25.57
CA ASN A 231 -2.04 -11.57 -26.66
C ASN A 231 -2.54 -12.87 -26.02
N VAL A 232 -3.83 -13.15 -26.16
CA VAL A 232 -4.46 -14.39 -25.70
C VAL A 232 -4.66 -15.30 -26.90
N GLN A 233 -4.03 -16.48 -26.89
CA GLN A 233 -4.21 -17.50 -27.92
C GLN A 233 -4.90 -18.71 -27.29
N LEU A 234 -5.99 -19.16 -27.91
CA LEU A 234 -6.67 -20.40 -27.56
C LEU A 234 -6.00 -21.55 -28.31
N SER A 235 -5.50 -22.52 -27.57
CA SER A 235 -4.97 -23.77 -28.13
C SER A 235 -5.95 -24.88 -27.78
N GLU A 236 -6.49 -25.55 -28.80
CA GLU A 236 -7.25 -26.80 -28.60
C GLU A 236 -6.25 -27.93 -28.32
N PHE A 237 -6.61 -28.85 -27.43
CA PHE A 237 -5.85 -30.08 -27.25
C PHE A 237 -6.10 -30.97 -28.48
N ALA A 238 -5.02 -31.35 -29.16
CA ALA A 238 -5.04 -32.36 -30.21
C ALA A 238 -5.23 -33.77 -29.64
#